data_AF-I7LJX4-F1
#
_entry.id   AF-I7LJX4-F1
#
_cell.length_a   1.000
_cell.length_b   1.000
_cell.length_c   1.000
_cell.angle_alpha   90.00
_cell.angle_beta   90.00
_cell.angle_gamma   90.00
#
_symmetry.space_group_name_H-M   'P 1'
#
loop_
_entity.id
_entity.type
_entity.pdbx_description
1 polymer ?
#
loop_
_entity_poly.entity_id
_entity_poly.type
_entity_poly.pdbx_seq_one_letter_code
_entity_poly.pdbx_strand_id
1 'polypeptide(L)'
;MKISKKDALMWFEFFSQLPEDEELSPKQEEIVYATLAQIEAAVEYRNALLMSEIKNLKTLDNRTYFVGNENKFPKGCRSCLLGTGLGAIRKTNKCNLNCKFCYNYGQIEYMPPIGEGLWEIGGTKFYERDIDLLLSIQSKPTGVAYVYLEPFIEIEKYYPIIKKFRKANIHQHLYTNGTLATEETLRALGEAGLNEIRFNLGASNCSDKVIENIGIAKEYIESVGIETPMTPEFYETFLKKKKAILDTKLDFINCAELHLNENNIYNYYGENMYIYRGGYISPIWSRELTLKLMKIADEENWDLVVHDCSNYTKFARGLNLGSKEGKWFGASNYASEFSRIPYEVFLPILKDDNFKFLIEEELPHGYKIGELFI
;
A
#
# COMPACT_ATOMS: atom_id res chain seq x y z
N MET A 1 5.60 29.13 5.66
CA MET A 1 5.06 29.50 6.99
C MET A 1 5.24 28.34 7.97
N LYS A 2 5.37 28.62 9.27
CA LYS A 2 5.16 27.66 10.37
C LYS A 2 3.96 28.13 11.19
N ILE A 3 3.26 27.19 11.80
CA ILE A 3 2.08 27.45 12.63
C ILE A 3 2.22 26.70 13.96
N SER A 4 1.69 27.25 15.05
CA SER A 4 1.60 26.55 16.33
C SER A 4 0.60 25.38 16.24
N LYS A 5 0.79 24.31 17.02
CA LYS A 5 -0.17 23.19 17.01
C LYS A 5 -1.56 23.65 17.47
N LYS A 6 -1.60 24.63 18.37
CA LYS A 6 -2.84 25.25 18.86
C LYS A 6 -3.60 25.98 17.75
N ASP A 7 -2.91 26.83 16.98
CA ASP A 7 -3.56 27.56 15.89
C ASP A 7 -3.97 26.60 14.77
N ALA A 8 -3.13 25.60 14.46
CA ALA A 8 -3.45 24.55 13.51
C ALA A 8 -4.72 23.78 13.91
N LEU A 9 -4.85 23.43 15.19
CA LEU A 9 -6.05 22.81 15.73
C LEU A 9 -7.28 23.70 15.52
N MET A 10 -7.22 24.98 15.90
CA MET A 10 -8.33 25.91 15.73
C MET A 10 -8.76 26.03 14.25
N TRP A 11 -7.79 26.09 13.33
CA TRP A 11 -8.04 26.17 11.90
C TRP A 11 -8.67 24.90 11.34
N PHE A 12 -8.18 23.73 11.73
CA PHE A 12 -8.73 22.46 11.27
C PHE A 12 -10.11 22.18 11.86
N GLU A 13 -10.42 22.65 13.08
CA GLU A 13 -11.77 22.64 13.62
C GLU A 13 -12.72 23.51 12.78
N PHE A 14 -12.28 24.70 12.36
CA PHE A 14 -13.03 25.54 11.43
C PHE A 14 -13.24 24.85 10.07
N PHE A 15 -12.17 24.33 9.44
CA PHE A 15 -12.27 23.67 8.13
C PHE A 15 -13.16 22.42 8.14
N SER A 16 -13.21 21.70 9.26
CA SER A 16 -14.09 20.53 9.44
C SER A 16 -15.58 20.86 9.52
N GLN A 17 -15.93 22.13 9.73
CA GLN A 17 -17.32 22.60 9.82
C GLN A 17 -17.80 23.29 8.54
N LEU A 18 -16.90 23.55 7.59
CA LEU A 18 -17.25 24.16 6.32
C LEU A 18 -18.11 23.20 5.48
N PRO A 19 -19.16 23.69 4.79
CA PRO A 19 -19.88 22.93 3.76
C PRO A 19 -18.93 22.32 2.73
N GLU A 20 -19.27 21.16 2.18
CA GLU A 20 -18.43 20.43 1.23
C GLU A 20 -18.08 21.25 -0.02
N ASP A 21 -18.99 22.14 -0.45
CA ASP A 21 -18.88 23.00 -1.62
C ASP A 21 -18.15 24.34 -1.37
N GLU A 22 -17.76 24.63 -0.12
CA GLU A 22 -17.02 25.85 0.20
C GLU A 22 -15.53 25.73 -0.19
N GLU A 23 -15.09 26.61 -1.09
CA GLU A 23 -13.68 26.71 -1.52
C GLU A 23 -12.85 27.51 -0.51
N LEU A 24 -11.63 27.04 -0.26
CA LEU A 24 -10.68 27.76 0.58
C LEU A 24 -10.04 28.93 -0.19
N SER A 25 -9.88 30.07 0.49
CA SER A 25 -9.03 31.15 0.00
C SER A 25 -7.55 30.72 -0.05
N PRO A 26 -6.70 31.37 -0.88
CA PRO A 26 -5.27 31.05 -0.93
C PRO A 26 -4.53 31.10 0.41
N LYS A 27 -4.96 31.99 1.33
CA LYS A 27 -4.38 32.08 2.68
C LYS A 27 -4.78 30.88 3.55
N GLN A 28 -6.03 30.41 3.43
CA GLN A 28 -6.49 29.21 4.13
C GLN A 28 -5.79 27.97 3.58
N GLU A 29 -5.57 27.87 2.27
CA GLU A 29 -4.75 26.81 1.68
C GLU A 29 -3.32 26.81 2.24
N GLU A 30 -2.69 27.99 2.40
CA GLU A 30 -1.35 28.09 3.00
C GLU A 30 -1.33 27.56 4.44
N ILE A 31 -2.39 27.82 5.22
CA ILE A 31 -2.56 27.28 6.58
C ILE A 31 -2.68 25.76 6.57
N VAL A 32 -3.47 25.20 5.64
CA VAL A 32 -3.61 23.76 5.45
C VAL A 32 -2.25 23.13 5.13
N TYR A 33 -1.54 23.64 4.12
CA TYR A 33 -0.23 23.11 3.74
C TYR A 33 0.81 23.26 4.86
N ALA A 34 0.84 24.37 5.59
CA ALA A 34 1.74 24.55 6.72
C ALA A 34 1.49 23.51 7.82
N THR A 35 0.22 23.27 8.14
CA THR A 35 -0.19 22.30 9.16
C THR A 35 0.18 20.87 8.76
N LEU A 36 -0.23 20.44 7.55
CA LEU A 36 0.04 19.09 7.06
C LEU A 36 1.54 18.83 6.91
N ALA A 37 2.31 19.83 6.46
CA ALA A 37 3.76 19.72 6.37
C ALA A 37 4.45 19.59 7.75
N GLN A 38 3.92 20.24 8.80
CA GLN A 38 4.45 20.09 10.16
C GLN A 38 4.08 18.76 10.80
N ILE A 39 2.88 18.24 10.53
CA ILE A 39 2.48 16.86 10.87
C ILE A 39 3.43 15.87 10.17
N GLU A 40 3.58 15.96 8.85
CA GLU A 40 4.46 15.08 8.05
C GLU A 40 5.91 15.13 8.57
N ALA A 41 6.45 16.32 8.82
CA ALA A 41 7.82 16.46 9.32
C ALA A 41 8.03 15.79 10.68
N ALA A 42 7.07 15.92 11.60
CA ALA A 42 7.15 15.27 12.91
C ALA A 42 7.03 13.74 12.81
N VAL A 43 6.18 13.23 11.90
CA VAL A 43 6.06 11.78 11.62
C VAL A 43 7.34 11.24 10.99
N GLU A 44 7.90 11.91 9.99
CA GLU A 44 9.16 11.49 9.36
C GLU A 44 10.34 11.54 10.33
N TYR A 45 10.36 12.50 11.27
CA TYR A 45 11.35 12.51 12.34
C TYR A 45 11.24 11.27 13.25
N ARG A 46 10.02 10.90 13.67
CA ARG A 46 9.78 9.67 14.45
C ARG A 46 10.21 8.42 13.67
N ASN A 47 9.85 8.34 12.39
CA ASN A 47 10.25 7.24 11.50
C ASN A 47 11.79 7.15 11.38
N ALA A 48 12.47 8.29 11.23
CA ALA A 48 13.93 8.33 11.16
C ALA A 48 14.60 7.83 12.45
N LEU A 49 14.04 8.17 13.63
CA LEU A 49 14.51 7.63 14.91
C LEU A 49 14.36 6.10 14.95
N LEU A 50 13.18 5.57 14.61
CA LEU A 50 12.94 4.12 14.57
C LEU A 50 13.87 3.41 13.58
N MET A 51 14.08 3.98 12.40
CA MET A 51 15.00 3.45 11.39
C MET A 51 16.44 3.42 11.89
N SER A 52 16.87 4.44 12.66
CA SER A 52 18.24 4.51 13.22
C SER A 52 18.54 3.40 14.23
N GLU A 53 17.51 2.75 14.78
CA GLU A 53 17.64 1.62 15.70
C GLU A 53 17.82 0.27 14.99
N ILE A 54 17.67 0.21 13.67
CA ILE A 54 17.81 -1.01 12.86
C ILE A 54 19.24 -1.09 12.35
N LYS A 55 20.00 -2.13 12.74
CA LYS A 55 21.45 -2.20 12.52
C LYS A 55 21.80 -2.46 11.06
N ASN A 56 21.13 -3.42 10.43
CA ASN A 56 21.41 -3.80 9.03
C ASN A 56 20.31 -3.32 8.07
N LEU A 57 19.80 -2.11 8.28
CA LEU A 57 18.84 -1.49 7.37
C LEU A 57 19.48 -1.22 6.01
N LYS A 58 18.88 -1.76 4.95
CA LYS A 58 19.33 -1.64 3.56
C LYS A 58 18.32 -0.85 2.74
N THR A 59 18.74 -0.41 1.55
CA THR A 59 17.83 0.20 0.56
C THR A 59 17.87 -0.57 -0.75
N LEU A 60 16.73 -0.61 -1.44
CA LEU A 60 16.69 -1.00 -2.85
C LEU A 60 16.81 0.27 -3.70
N ASP A 61 18.03 0.58 -4.14
CA ASP A 61 18.36 1.76 -4.96
C ASP A 61 17.75 3.07 -4.41
N ASN A 62 17.74 3.21 -3.08
CA ASN A 62 17.13 4.33 -2.34
C ASN A 62 15.62 4.54 -2.58
N ARG A 63 14.88 3.52 -3.08
CA ARG A 63 13.43 3.63 -3.36
C ARG A 63 12.54 3.03 -2.27
N THR A 64 13.09 2.16 -1.43
CA THR A 64 12.43 1.51 -0.29
C THR A 64 13.50 0.96 0.65
N TYR A 65 13.11 0.68 1.90
CA TYR A 65 13.96 0.12 2.94
C TYR A 65 13.62 -1.35 3.19
N PHE A 66 14.62 -2.15 3.56
CA PHE A 66 14.43 -3.55 3.91
C PHE A 66 15.52 -4.07 4.86
N VAL A 67 15.25 -5.22 5.47
CA VAL A 67 16.22 -6.02 6.23
C VAL A 67 16.23 -7.46 5.72
N GLY A 68 17.25 -8.22 6.12
CA GLY A 68 17.38 -9.65 5.79
C GLY A 68 18.09 -9.94 4.46
N ASN A 69 17.74 -11.08 3.84
CA ASN A 69 18.47 -11.67 2.72
C ASN A 69 18.07 -11.05 1.37
N GLU A 70 18.88 -10.13 0.86
CA GLU A 70 18.61 -9.36 -0.37
C GLU A 70 18.35 -10.22 -1.63
N ASN A 71 18.86 -11.45 -1.68
CA ASN A 71 18.62 -12.38 -2.80
C ASN A 71 17.16 -12.85 -2.86
N LYS A 72 16.43 -12.78 -1.74
CA LYS A 72 15.01 -13.10 -1.65
C LYS A 72 14.10 -11.88 -1.88
N PHE A 73 14.66 -10.72 -2.22
CA PHE A 73 13.86 -9.51 -2.46
C PHE A 73 12.93 -9.73 -3.66
N PRO A 74 11.60 -9.55 -3.51
CA PRO A 74 10.64 -9.96 -4.53
C PRO A 74 10.82 -9.24 -5.87
N LYS A 75 10.92 -10.02 -6.94
CA LYS A 75 11.05 -9.52 -8.32
C LYS A 75 9.84 -8.67 -8.72
N GLY A 76 8.64 -8.96 -8.20
CA GLY A 76 7.46 -8.11 -8.39
C GLY A 76 7.66 -6.69 -7.84
N CYS A 77 8.31 -6.54 -6.68
CA CYS A 77 8.63 -5.22 -6.12
C CYS A 77 9.76 -4.52 -6.90
N ARG A 78 10.77 -5.26 -7.39
CA ARG A 78 11.78 -4.70 -8.30
C ARG A 78 11.15 -4.18 -9.61
N SER A 79 10.22 -4.93 -10.19
CA SER A 79 9.46 -4.47 -11.37
C SER A 79 8.67 -3.19 -11.06
N CYS A 80 7.97 -3.18 -9.92
CA CYS A 80 7.17 -2.03 -9.47
C CYS A 80 8.02 -0.78 -9.27
N LEU A 81 9.18 -0.92 -8.62
CA LEU A 81 10.00 0.22 -8.19
C LEU A 81 11.05 0.65 -9.22
N LEU A 82 11.62 -0.27 -10.00
CA LEU A 82 12.75 -0.04 -10.92
C LEU A 82 12.39 -0.25 -12.39
N GLY A 83 11.37 -1.08 -12.63
CA GLY A 83 10.91 -1.48 -13.95
C GLY A 83 9.77 -0.61 -14.46
N THR A 84 8.82 -1.21 -15.16
CA THR A 84 7.69 -0.53 -15.82
C THR A 84 6.47 -0.31 -14.90
N GLY A 85 6.66 -0.36 -13.57
CA GLY A 85 5.59 -0.15 -12.59
C GLY A 85 4.77 -1.41 -12.28
N LEU A 86 3.64 -1.20 -11.58
CA LEU A 86 2.69 -2.26 -11.21
C LEU A 86 1.71 -2.50 -12.36
N GLY A 87 2.07 -3.39 -13.30
CA GLY A 87 1.22 -3.75 -14.45
C GLY A 87 -0.01 -4.57 -14.03
N ALA A 88 -1.06 -3.89 -13.56
CA ALA A 88 -2.26 -4.53 -13.02
C ALA A 88 -3.09 -5.25 -14.11
N ILE A 89 -3.46 -6.49 -13.81
CA ILE A 89 -4.37 -7.33 -14.61
C ILE A 89 -5.55 -7.71 -13.71
N ARG A 90 -6.77 -7.44 -14.16
CA ARG A 90 -8.00 -7.70 -13.39
C ARG A 90 -8.94 -8.63 -14.13
N LYS A 91 -9.48 -9.62 -13.42
CA LYS A 91 -10.52 -10.53 -13.93
C LYS A 91 -11.80 -10.50 -13.10
N THR A 92 -11.66 -10.27 -11.80
CA THR A 92 -12.77 -10.33 -10.85
C THR A 92 -12.80 -9.10 -9.96
N ASN A 93 -14.02 -8.63 -9.70
CA ASN A 93 -14.33 -7.61 -8.71
C ASN A 93 -15.14 -8.23 -7.56
N LYS A 94 -14.87 -9.50 -7.23
CA LYS A 94 -15.52 -10.22 -6.13
C LYS A 94 -14.51 -10.55 -5.04
N CYS A 95 -14.97 -10.56 -3.79
CA CYS A 95 -14.22 -11.03 -2.63
C CYS A 95 -15.13 -11.85 -1.73
N ASN A 96 -14.56 -12.82 -1.02
CA ASN A 96 -15.27 -13.62 -0.01
C ASN A 96 -15.07 -13.08 1.42
N LEU A 97 -14.41 -11.93 1.59
CA LEU A 97 -14.08 -11.30 2.88
C LEU A 97 -14.47 -9.81 2.90
N ASN A 98 -14.71 -9.29 4.10
CA ASN A 98 -15.07 -7.88 4.36
C ASN A 98 -14.10 -7.25 5.38
N CYS A 99 -12.81 -7.20 5.04
CA CYS A 99 -11.76 -6.71 5.93
C CYS A 99 -11.97 -5.24 6.32
N LYS A 100 -11.71 -4.88 7.58
CA LYS A 100 -11.78 -3.48 8.08
C LYS A 100 -10.91 -2.50 7.27
N PHE A 101 -9.73 -2.95 6.85
CA PHE A 101 -8.80 -2.18 6.02
C PHE A 101 -9.12 -2.23 4.51
N CYS A 102 -10.18 -2.91 4.09
CA CYS A 102 -10.46 -3.11 2.66
C CYS A 102 -10.55 -1.78 1.94
N TYR A 103 -9.80 -1.65 0.84
CA TYR A 103 -9.80 -0.44 0.03
C TYR A 103 -11.16 -0.16 -0.65
N ASN A 104 -11.98 -1.22 -0.81
CA ASN A 104 -13.35 -1.16 -1.31
C ASN A 104 -14.38 -1.49 -0.21
N TYR A 105 -14.09 -1.13 1.05
CA TYR A 105 -14.98 -1.41 2.19
C TYR A 105 -16.40 -0.89 1.93
N GLY A 106 -17.42 -1.73 2.17
CA GLY A 106 -18.82 -1.40 1.93
C GLY A 106 -19.24 -1.30 0.45
N GLN A 107 -18.31 -1.36 -0.50
CA GLN A 107 -18.60 -1.15 -1.94
C GLN A 107 -18.63 -2.43 -2.78
N ILE A 108 -18.10 -3.56 -2.28
CA ILE A 108 -17.85 -4.78 -3.06
C ILE A 108 -19.08 -5.25 -3.85
N GLU A 109 -20.27 -5.25 -3.23
CA GLU A 109 -21.51 -5.71 -3.88
C GLU A 109 -22.01 -4.77 -4.98
N TYR A 110 -21.58 -3.51 -4.98
CA TYR A 110 -21.97 -2.47 -5.95
C TYR A 110 -20.95 -2.30 -7.08
N MET A 111 -19.81 -3.00 -7.01
CA MET A 111 -18.77 -2.88 -8.02
C MET A 111 -19.22 -3.51 -9.35
N PRO A 112 -19.11 -2.79 -10.47
CA PRO A 112 -19.46 -3.34 -11.77
C PRO A 112 -18.56 -4.53 -12.10
N PRO A 113 -19.08 -5.61 -12.72
CA PRO A 113 -18.25 -6.72 -13.14
C PRO A 113 -17.30 -6.31 -14.28
N ILE A 114 -16.19 -7.03 -14.43
CA ILE A 114 -15.29 -6.83 -15.59
C ILE A 114 -15.99 -7.22 -16.90
N GLY A 115 -16.90 -8.20 -16.85
CA GLY A 115 -17.61 -8.76 -18.00
C GLY A 115 -17.24 -10.22 -18.27
N GLU A 116 -18.15 -10.96 -18.89
CA GLU A 116 -17.94 -12.39 -19.18
C GLU A 116 -16.81 -12.58 -20.21
N GLY A 117 -15.85 -13.45 -19.88
CA GLY A 117 -14.69 -13.73 -20.73
C GLY A 117 -13.67 -12.58 -20.86
N LEU A 118 -13.95 -11.42 -20.27
CA LEU A 118 -13.11 -10.23 -20.37
C LEU A 118 -12.11 -10.13 -19.22
N TRP A 119 -10.99 -9.51 -19.54
CA TRP A 119 -9.91 -9.08 -18.66
C TRP A 119 -9.74 -7.58 -18.79
N GLU A 120 -9.40 -6.89 -17.71
CA GLU A 120 -9.02 -5.47 -17.77
C GLU A 120 -7.52 -5.31 -17.57
N ILE A 121 -6.87 -4.67 -18.53
CA ILE A 121 -5.44 -4.37 -18.52
C ILE A 121 -5.27 -2.93 -19.00
N GLY A 122 -4.67 -2.07 -18.17
CA GLY A 122 -4.47 -0.65 -18.50
C GLY A 122 -5.77 0.12 -18.80
N GLY A 123 -6.90 -0.28 -18.21
CA GLY A 123 -8.22 0.32 -18.45
C GLY A 123 -8.92 -0.17 -19.73
N THR A 124 -8.29 -1.05 -20.52
CA THR A 124 -8.89 -1.64 -21.73
C THR A 124 -9.38 -3.07 -21.45
N LYS A 125 -10.49 -3.48 -22.08
CA LYS A 125 -11.02 -4.84 -21.98
C LYS A 125 -10.44 -5.75 -23.08
N PHE A 126 -10.02 -6.95 -22.70
CA PHE A 126 -9.44 -7.96 -23.58
C PHE A 126 -10.10 -9.31 -23.35
N TYR A 127 -10.34 -10.08 -24.42
CA TYR A 127 -10.50 -11.52 -24.29
C TYR A 127 -9.13 -12.20 -24.15
N GLU A 128 -9.11 -13.45 -23.67
CA GLU A 128 -7.89 -14.26 -23.61
C GLU A 128 -7.17 -14.37 -24.99
N ARG A 129 -7.94 -14.45 -26.08
CA ARG A 129 -7.39 -14.51 -27.44
C ARG A 129 -6.67 -13.23 -27.86
N ASP A 130 -7.03 -12.09 -27.28
CA ASP A 130 -6.49 -10.78 -27.64
C ASP A 130 -5.13 -10.50 -26.97
N ILE A 131 -4.75 -11.31 -25.97
CA ILE A 131 -3.47 -11.14 -25.26
C ILE A 131 -2.26 -11.33 -26.18
N ASP A 132 -2.34 -12.23 -27.17
CA ASP A 132 -1.24 -12.42 -28.12
C ASP A 132 -1.08 -11.18 -29.02
N LEU A 133 -2.20 -10.55 -29.39
CA LEU A 133 -2.21 -9.28 -30.12
C LEU A 133 -1.59 -8.16 -29.27
N LEU A 134 -2.01 -8.02 -28.01
CA LEU A 134 -1.45 -7.04 -27.07
C LEU A 134 0.08 -7.17 -26.97
N LEU A 135 0.57 -8.40 -26.76
CA LEU A 135 2.00 -8.70 -26.63
C LEU A 135 2.80 -8.50 -27.92
N SER A 136 2.14 -8.49 -29.08
CA SER A 136 2.77 -8.23 -30.38
C SER A 136 2.90 -6.74 -30.72
N ILE A 137 2.08 -5.89 -30.09
CA ILE A 137 2.02 -4.45 -30.40
C ILE A 137 2.77 -3.63 -29.35
N GLN A 138 2.54 -3.90 -28.07
CA GLN A 138 3.08 -3.08 -26.98
C GLN A 138 4.41 -3.60 -26.46
N SER A 139 5.24 -2.67 -25.99
CA SER A 139 6.44 -3.00 -25.22
C SER A 139 6.07 -3.84 -24.00
N LYS A 140 6.74 -4.98 -23.84
CA LYS A 140 6.48 -5.91 -22.74
C LYS A 140 6.86 -5.26 -21.40
N PRO A 141 5.99 -5.30 -20.39
CA PRO A 141 6.35 -4.83 -19.05
C PRO A 141 7.40 -5.74 -18.42
N THR A 142 8.18 -5.20 -17.48
CA THR A 142 9.11 -6.01 -16.69
C THR A 142 8.39 -7.00 -15.77
N GLY A 143 7.12 -6.73 -15.45
CA GLY A 143 6.27 -7.62 -14.70
C GLY A 143 4.81 -7.16 -14.65
N VAL A 144 3.92 -8.11 -14.37
CA VAL A 144 2.47 -7.90 -14.23
C VAL A 144 1.97 -8.48 -12.91
N ALA A 145 0.85 -7.93 -12.43
CA ALA A 145 0.27 -8.24 -11.14
C ALA A 145 -1.22 -8.60 -11.28
N TYR A 146 -1.59 -9.80 -10.83
CA TYR A 146 -3.00 -10.19 -10.69
C TYR A 146 -3.51 -9.66 -9.34
N VAL A 147 -4.28 -8.58 -9.39
CA VAL A 147 -4.62 -7.73 -8.22
C VAL A 147 -6.13 -7.53 -8.07
N TYR A 148 -6.49 -6.72 -7.07
CA TYR A 148 -7.79 -6.11 -6.80
C TYR A 148 -8.56 -6.75 -5.64
N LEU A 149 -9.41 -7.75 -5.88
CA LEU A 149 -10.12 -8.47 -4.83
C LEU A 149 -9.57 -9.90 -4.67
N GLU A 150 -10.40 -10.94 -4.79
CA GLU A 150 -9.94 -12.32 -4.57
C GLU A 150 -9.90 -13.14 -5.87
N PRO A 151 -8.71 -13.30 -6.49
CA PRO A 151 -8.55 -14.18 -7.65
C PRO A 151 -9.06 -15.60 -7.45
N PHE A 152 -8.99 -16.15 -6.23
CA PHE A 152 -9.40 -17.53 -5.97
C PHE A 152 -10.90 -17.81 -6.10
N ILE A 153 -11.73 -16.78 -6.31
CA ILE A 153 -13.15 -16.98 -6.68
C ILE A 153 -13.29 -17.57 -8.08
N GLU A 154 -12.33 -17.34 -8.97
CA GLU A 154 -12.35 -17.82 -10.36
C GLU A 154 -10.95 -18.15 -10.87
N ILE A 155 -10.14 -18.80 -10.03
CA ILE A 155 -8.70 -19.00 -10.25
C ILE A 155 -8.39 -19.75 -11.54
N GLU A 156 -9.28 -20.65 -11.96
CA GLU A 156 -9.11 -21.47 -13.16
C GLU A 156 -9.05 -20.63 -14.43
N LYS A 157 -9.65 -19.43 -14.40
CA LYS A 157 -9.58 -18.48 -15.53
C LYS A 157 -8.18 -17.89 -15.70
N TYR A 158 -7.35 -17.86 -14.64
CA TYR A 158 -6.03 -17.23 -14.68
C TYR A 158 -4.99 -18.10 -15.38
N TYR A 159 -5.12 -19.43 -15.35
CA TYR A 159 -4.07 -20.33 -15.85
C TYR A 159 -3.70 -20.11 -17.33
N PRO A 160 -4.64 -19.94 -18.28
CA PRO A 160 -4.28 -19.69 -19.68
C PRO A 160 -3.57 -18.35 -19.89
N ILE A 161 -4.00 -17.31 -19.17
CA ILE A 161 -3.37 -15.98 -19.21
C ILE A 161 -1.94 -16.06 -18.65
N ILE A 162 -1.76 -16.75 -17.52
CA ILE A 162 -0.45 -16.97 -16.92
C ILE A 162 0.50 -17.66 -17.90
N LYS A 163 0.01 -18.69 -18.62
CA LYS A 163 0.79 -19.40 -19.65
C LYS A 163 1.21 -18.48 -20.79
N LYS A 164 0.36 -17.54 -21.23
CA LYS A 164 0.68 -16.57 -22.28
C LYS A 164 1.77 -15.59 -21.84
N PHE A 165 1.64 -14.99 -20.65
CA PHE A 165 2.65 -14.08 -20.10
C PHE A 165 3.97 -14.79 -19.77
N ARG A 166 3.92 -16.06 -19.32
CA ARG A 166 5.11 -16.90 -19.14
C ARG A 166 5.87 -17.10 -20.46
N LYS A 167 5.17 -17.46 -21.55
CA LYS A 167 5.77 -17.58 -22.90
C LYS A 167 6.39 -16.27 -23.37
N ALA A 168 5.85 -15.13 -22.94
CA ALA A 168 6.38 -13.81 -23.26
C ALA A 168 7.58 -13.39 -22.39
N ASN A 169 7.97 -14.21 -21.40
CA ASN A 169 9.04 -13.95 -20.43
C ASN A 169 8.82 -12.70 -19.57
N ILE A 170 7.57 -12.49 -19.13
CA ILE A 170 7.17 -11.39 -18.25
C ILE A 170 7.04 -11.95 -16.82
N HIS A 171 7.62 -11.27 -15.82
CA HIS A 171 7.48 -11.69 -14.41
C HIS A 171 6.04 -11.53 -13.93
N GLN A 172 5.50 -12.52 -13.24
CA GLN A 172 4.10 -12.53 -12.82
C GLN A 172 3.98 -12.72 -11.31
N HIS A 173 3.20 -11.85 -10.66
CA HIS A 173 2.86 -12.02 -9.26
C HIS A 173 1.34 -11.94 -9.03
N LEU A 174 0.82 -12.79 -8.15
CA LEU A 174 -0.61 -12.88 -7.83
C LEU A 174 -0.86 -12.59 -6.36
N TYR A 175 -1.92 -11.85 -6.07
CA TYR A 175 -2.36 -11.51 -4.72
C TYR A 175 -3.56 -12.36 -4.32
N THR A 176 -3.60 -12.85 -3.08
CA THR A 176 -4.75 -13.58 -2.53
C THR A 176 -4.88 -13.37 -1.04
N ASN A 177 -6.10 -13.43 -0.50
CA ASN A 177 -6.34 -13.56 0.93
C ASN A 177 -6.08 -14.99 1.46
N GLY A 178 -5.90 -15.97 0.56
CA GLY A 178 -5.49 -17.34 0.85
C GLY A 178 -6.56 -18.28 1.39
N THR A 179 -7.76 -17.78 1.72
CA THR A 179 -8.80 -18.58 2.42
C THR A 179 -9.43 -19.65 1.52
N LEU A 180 -9.50 -19.36 0.22
CA LEU A 180 -10.02 -20.24 -0.83
C LEU A 180 -8.93 -21.07 -1.51
N ALA A 181 -7.65 -20.83 -1.19
CA ALA A 181 -6.56 -21.60 -1.78
C ALA A 181 -6.58 -23.05 -1.29
N THR A 182 -6.26 -23.95 -2.22
CA THR A 182 -6.10 -25.39 -2.00
C THR A 182 -4.77 -25.82 -2.63
N GLU A 183 -4.25 -26.97 -2.22
CA GLU A 183 -3.03 -27.51 -2.85
C GLU A 183 -3.18 -27.69 -4.37
N GLU A 184 -4.33 -28.19 -4.83
CA GLU A 184 -4.61 -28.39 -6.26
C GLU A 184 -4.52 -27.09 -7.06
N THR A 185 -5.12 -26.01 -6.54
CA THR A 185 -5.13 -24.71 -7.21
C THR A 185 -3.74 -24.04 -7.17
N LEU A 186 -3.01 -24.17 -6.05
CA LEU A 186 -1.63 -23.69 -5.94
C LEU A 186 -0.68 -24.44 -6.88
N ARG A 187 -0.83 -25.75 -6.99
CA ARG A 187 -0.08 -26.58 -7.96
C ARG A 187 -0.37 -26.15 -9.39
N ALA A 188 -1.65 -25.96 -9.75
CA ALA A 188 -2.05 -25.53 -11.08
C ALA A 188 -1.47 -24.14 -11.45
N LEU A 189 -1.37 -23.21 -10.50
CA LEU A 189 -0.68 -21.93 -10.70
C LEU A 189 0.82 -22.12 -11.00
N GLY A 190 1.50 -22.98 -10.23
CA GLY A 190 2.90 -23.34 -10.47
C GLY A 190 3.11 -23.96 -11.85
N GLU A 191 2.27 -24.93 -12.24
CA GLU A 191 2.30 -25.58 -13.57
C GLU A 191 2.02 -24.60 -14.72
N ALA A 192 1.10 -23.65 -14.51
CA ALA A 192 0.85 -22.56 -15.45
C ALA A 192 2.09 -21.65 -15.62
N GLY A 193 2.94 -21.58 -14.61
CA GLY A 193 4.20 -20.83 -14.59
C GLY A 193 4.08 -19.47 -13.93
N LEU A 194 3.26 -19.35 -12.87
CA LEU A 194 3.28 -18.18 -11.99
C LEU A 194 4.65 -18.10 -11.28
N ASN A 195 5.27 -16.92 -11.25
CA ASN A 195 6.57 -16.76 -10.61
C ASN A 195 6.45 -16.50 -9.10
N GLU A 196 5.44 -15.74 -8.71
CA GLU A 196 5.35 -15.20 -7.37
C GLU A 196 3.89 -15.14 -6.88
N ILE A 197 3.66 -15.50 -5.61
CA ILE A 197 2.35 -15.36 -4.97
C ILE A 197 2.48 -14.64 -3.62
N ARG A 198 1.52 -13.75 -3.33
CA ARG A 198 1.48 -12.91 -2.14
C ARG A 198 0.20 -13.15 -1.38
N PHE A 199 0.33 -13.63 -0.15
CA PHE A 199 -0.79 -13.85 0.76
C PHE A 199 -1.01 -12.61 1.62
N ASN A 200 -2.21 -12.03 1.57
CA ASN A 200 -2.65 -11.03 2.54
C ASN A 200 -3.07 -11.74 3.83
N LEU A 201 -2.07 -12.08 4.64
CA LEU A 201 -2.27 -12.85 5.86
C LEU A 201 -3.11 -12.09 6.90
N GLY A 202 -3.06 -10.75 6.92
CA GLY A 202 -3.93 -9.94 7.77
C GLY A 202 -5.41 -10.04 7.40
N ALA A 203 -5.75 -10.31 6.14
CA ALA A 203 -7.14 -10.46 5.70
C ALA A 203 -7.84 -11.67 6.35
N SER A 204 -7.08 -12.72 6.65
CA SER A 204 -7.57 -13.93 7.32
C SER A 204 -7.30 -13.94 8.84
N ASN A 205 -6.82 -12.82 9.40
CA ASN A 205 -6.36 -12.72 10.79
C ASN A 205 -5.33 -13.81 11.15
N CYS A 206 -4.34 -14.00 10.28
CA CYS A 206 -3.31 -15.04 10.45
C CYS A 206 -3.91 -16.44 10.69
N SER A 207 -4.92 -16.82 9.91
CA SER A 207 -5.55 -18.14 9.99
C SER A 207 -4.51 -19.26 9.82
N ASP A 208 -4.57 -20.30 10.66
CA ASP A 208 -3.64 -21.44 10.56
C ASP A 208 -3.74 -22.15 9.21
N LYS A 209 -4.95 -22.23 8.64
CA LYS A 209 -5.17 -22.74 7.27
C LYS A 209 -4.42 -21.93 6.23
N VAL A 210 -4.39 -20.59 6.36
CA VAL A 210 -3.68 -19.74 5.40
C VAL A 210 -2.17 -19.83 5.59
N ILE A 211 -1.70 -19.98 6.82
CA ILE A 211 -0.28 -20.27 7.12
C ILE A 211 0.15 -21.60 6.48
N GLU A 212 -0.67 -22.65 6.62
CA GLU A 212 -0.44 -23.94 5.96
C GLU A 212 -0.40 -23.78 4.43
N ASN A 213 -1.35 -23.04 3.84
CA ASN A 213 -1.38 -22.75 2.41
C ASN A 213 -0.12 -22.01 1.91
N ILE A 214 0.47 -21.12 2.71
CA ILE A 214 1.76 -20.48 2.39
C ILE A 214 2.86 -21.54 2.28
N GLY A 215 2.92 -22.48 3.23
CA GLY A 215 3.86 -23.60 3.18
C GLY A 215 3.65 -24.50 1.96
N ILE A 216 2.40 -24.85 1.65
CA ILE A 216 2.05 -25.65 0.46
C ILE A 216 2.46 -24.92 -0.83
N ALA A 217 2.25 -23.61 -0.92
CA ALA A 217 2.60 -22.83 -2.10
C ALA A 217 4.12 -22.90 -2.42
N LYS A 218 4.98 -23.03 -1.40
CA LYS A 218 6.44 -23.14 -1.59
C LYS A 218 6.87 -24.39 -2.35
N GLU A 219 6.05 -25.43 -2.37
CA GLU A 219 6.33 -26.66 -3.13
C GLU A 219 6.10 -26.47 -4.65
N TYR A 220 5.33 -25.45 -5.06
CA TYR A 220 4.87 -25.28 -6.44
C TYR A 220 5.26 -23.96 -7.09
N ILE A 221 5.52 -22.90 -6.31
CA ILE A 221 5.75 -21.55 -6.80
C ILE A 221 7.12 -21.06 -6.30
N GLU A 222 7.94 -20.53 -7.22
CA GLU A 222 9.33 -20.12 -6.97
C GLU A 222 9.44 -19.14 -5.79
N SER A 223 8.58 -18.11 -5.78
CA SER A 223 8.60 -17.06 -4.77
C SER A 223 7.25 -16.93 -4.06
N VAL A 224 7.24 -17.12 -2.75
CA VAL A 224 6.03 -17.02 -1.93
C VAL A 224 6.29 -16.02 -0.82
N GLY A 225 5.38 -15.07 -0.63
CA GLY A 225 5.51 -14.10 0.44
C GLY A 225 4.18 -13.66 1.02
N ILE A 226 4.28 -12.83 2.04
CA ILE A 226 3.14 -12.12 2.62
C ILE A 226 3.14 -10.70 2.07
N GLU A 227 1.96 -10.16 1.75
CA GLU A 227 1.76 -8.72 1.58
C GLU A 227 0.47 -8.29 2.26
N THR A 228 0.60 -7.49 3.30
CA THR A 228 -0.52 -7.08 4.16
C THR A 228 -0.33 -5.62 4.56
N PRO A 229 -1.41 -4.79 4.54
CA PRO A 229 -1.39 -3.51 5.24
C PRO A 229 -1.06 -3.71 6.72
N MET A 230 -0.04 -3.05 7.23
CA MET A 230 0.28 -3.15 8.65
C MET A 230 -0.86 -2.52 9.45
N THR A 231 -1.48 -3.31 10.32
CA THR A 231 -2.47 -2.91 11.34
C THR A 231 -2.02 -3.41 12.71
N PRO A 232 -2.50 -2.84 13.84
CA PRO A 232 -2.17 -3.34 15.17
C PRO A 232 -2.59 -4.81 15.33
N GLU A 233 -3.77 -5.17 14.82
CA GLU A 233 -4.31 -6.54 14.92
C GLU A 233 -3.45 -7.54 14.14
N PHE A 234 -3.02 -7.19 12.92
CA PHE A 234 -2.10 -8.02 12.15
C PHE A 234 -0.75 -8.14 12.85
N TYR A 235 -0.17 -7.03 13.32
CA TYR A 235 1.13 -7.02 13.98
C TYR A 235 1.13 -7.91 15.24
N GLU A 236 0.15 -7.75 16.12
CA GLU A 236 0.02 -8.56 17.34
C GLU A 236 -0.18 -10.04 17.03
N THR A 237 -1.06 -10.36 16.09
CA THR A 237 -1.38 -11.75 15.76
C THR A 237 -0.23 -12.42 15.01
N PHE A 238 0.45 -11.69 14.13
CA PHE A 238 1.69 -12.12 13.49
C PHE A 238 2.73 -12.50 14.55
N LEU A 239 3.00 -11.63 15.54
CA LEU A 239 3.99 -11.92 16.57
C LEU A 239 3.63 -13.16 17.41
N LYS A 240 2.34 -13.34 17.74
CA LYS A 240 1.85 -14.55 18.44
C LYS A 240 2.08 -15.83 17.62
N LYS A 241 1.98 -15.74 16.29
CA LYS A 241 2.12 -16.89 15.37
C LYS A 241 3.46 -16.90 14.61
N LYS A 242 4.41 -16.04 14.99
CA LYS A 242 5.66 -15.79 14.26
C LYS A 242 6.37 -17.08 13.89
N LYS A 243 6.54 -17.99 14.85
CA LYS A 243 7.22 -19.28 14.62
C LYS A 243 6.53 -20.09 13.52
N ALA A 244 5.21 -20.28 13.61
CA ALA A 244 4.45 -21.03 12.62
C ALA A 244 4.53 -20.39 11.23
N ILE A 245 4.51 -19.06 11.16
CA ILE A 245 4.65 -18.32 9.90
C ILE A 245 6.05 -18.51 9.31
N LEU A 246 7.12 -18.29 10.08
CA LEU A 246 8.50 -18.43 9.60
C LEU A 246 8.84 -19.88 9.21
N ASP A 247 8.28 -20.87 9.91
CA ASP A 247 8.48 -22.30 9.62
C ASP A 247 7.92 -22.70 8.23
N THR A 248 7.05 -21.88 7.61
CA THR A 248 6.62 -22.08 6.21
C THR A 248 7.73 -21.84 5.18
N LYS A 249 8.84 -21.21 5.59
CA LYS A 249 9.98 -20.85 4.73
C LYS A 249 9.59 -19.91 3.57
N LEU A 250 8.60 -19.05 3.79
CA LEU A 250 8.30 -17.93 2.88
C LEU A 250 9.54 -17.06 2.62
N ASP A 251 9.60 -16.44 1.45
CA ASP A 251 10.78 -15.72 0.97
C ASP A 251 10.82 -14.26 1.42
N PHE A 252 9.65 -13.64 1.59
CA PHE A 252 9.54 -12.23 1.96
C PHE A 252 8.23 -11.87 2.67
N ILE A 253 8.27 -10.75 3.39
CA ILE A 253 7.14 -10.07 4.01
C ILE A 253 7.16 -8.62 3.52
N ASN A 254 6.19 -8.28 2.68
CA ASN A 254 5.92 -6.92 2.24
C ASN A 254 4.97 -6.25 3.23
N CYS A 255 5.49 -5.32 4.02
CA CYS A 255 4.71 -4.51 4.94
C CYS A 255 4.17 -3.29 4.18
N ALA A 256 2.91 -3.33 3.77
CA ALA A 256 2.28 -2.17 3.16
C ALA A 256 1.85 -1.18 4.24
N GLU A 257 2.12 0.10 4.04
CA GLU A 257 1.49 1.12 4.87
C GLU A 257 -0.01 1.17 4.55
N LEU A 258 -0.84 1.32 5.59
CA LEU A 258 -2.28 1.37 5.44
C LEU A 258 -2.68 2.71 4.81
N HIS A 259 -3.00 2.68 3.52
CA HIS A 259 -3.60 3.82 2.83
C HIS A 259 -5.12 3.79 3.00
N LEU A 260 -5.66 4.94 3.34
CA LEU A 260 -7.09 5.14 3.55
C LEU A 260 -7.68 5.99 2.42
N ASN A 261 -8.93 5.69 2.07
CA ASN A 261 -9.76 6.43 1.13
C ASN A 261 -11.17 6.64 1.74
N GLU A 262 -12.08 7.23 0.97
CA GLU A 262 -13.45 7.52 1.40
C GLU A 262 -14.20 6.27 1.90
N ASN A 263 -13.87 5.08 1.39
CA ASN A 263 -14.55 3.84 1.76
C ASN A 263 -14.17 3.33 3.15
N ASN A 264 -12.92 3.54 3.59
CA ASN A 264 -12.39 2.87 4.78
C ASN A 264 -11.83 3.81 5.85
N ILE A 265 -11.66 5.11 5.57
CA ILE A 265 -11.03 6.04 6.51
C ILE A 265 -11.77 6.11 7.85
N TYR A 266 -13.10 6.10 7.82
CA TYR A 266 -13.93 6.19 9.02
C TYR A 266 -13.95 4.91 9.86
N ASN A 267 -13.48 3.78 9.33
CA ASN A 267 -13.23 2.58 10.17
C ASN A 267 -12.10 2.81 11.18
N TYR A 268 -11.29 3.84 10.96
CA TYR A 268 -10.15 4.22 11.80
C TYR A 268 -10.33 5.63 12.37
N TYR A 269 -11.56 6.12 12.48
CA TYR A 269 -11.84 7.42 13.08
C TYR A 269 -11.32 7.47 14.52
N GLY A 270 -10.67 8.59 14.86
CA GLY A 270 -10.03 8.80 16.16
C GLY A 270 -8.55 8.38 16.23
N GLU A 271 -8.03 7.68 15.21
CA GLU A 271 -6.61 7.41 15.11
C GLU A 271 -5.84 8.66 14.69
N ASN A 272 -4.57 8.76 15.10
CA ASN A 272 -3.68 9.83 14.64
C ASN A 272 -3.29 9.59 13.17
N MET A 273 -3.80 10.45 12.29
CA MET A 273 -3.54 10.39 10.85
C MET A 273 -2.47 11.39 10.40
N TYR A 274 -1.80 11.06 9.30
CA TYR A 274 -0.99 12.00 8.54
C TYR A 274 -1.19 11.81 7.05
N ILE A 275 -0.78 12.79 6.27
CA ILE A 275 -0.75 12.75 4.80
C ILE A 275 0.68 12.96 4.35
N TYR A 276 1.11 12.21 3.35
CA TYR A 276 2.47 12.31 2.81
C TYR A 276 2.47 13.07 1.49
N ARG A 277 3.09 14.24 1.43
CA ARG A 277 3.23 15.07 0.21
C ARG A 277 1.90 15.33 -0.51
N GLY A 278 0.80 15.48 0.24
CA GLY A 278 -0.53 15.66 -0.32
C GLY A 278 -1.10 14.44 -1.06
N GLY A 279 -0.51 13.26 -0.88
CA GLY A 279 -0.94 12.01 -1.48
C GLY A 279 -1.84 11.20 -0.54
N TYR A 280 -1.39 10.00 -0.21
CA TYR A 280 -2.16 9.08 0.64
C TYR A 280 -2.23 9.55 2.10
N ILE A 281 -3.38 9.25 2.73
CA ILE A 281 -3.61 9.41 4.17
C ILE A 281 -3.43 8.05 4.86
N SER A 282 -2.72 8.05 5.98
CA SER A 282 -2.40 6.84 6.74
C SER A 282 -2.41 7.10 8.24
N PRO A 283 -2.77 6.12 9.08
CA PRO A 283 -2.49 6.18 10.52
C PRO A 283 -0.98 6.15 10.75
N ILE A 284 -0.48 7.04 11.62
CA ILE A 284 0.98 7.16 11.88
C ILE A 284 1.60 5.84 12.35
N TRP A 285 0.83 5.03 13.09
CA TRP A 285 1.32 3.77 13.64
C TRP A 285 1.60 2.71 12.55
N SER A 286 1.02 2.82 11.34
CA SER A 286 1.13 1.74 10.34
C SER A 286 2.57 1.53 9.87
N ARG A 287 3.27 2.62 9.54
CA ARG A 287 4.70 2.57 9.21
C ARG A 287 5.56 2.32 10.44
N GLU A 288 5.20 2.84 11.61
CA GLU A 288 5.93 2.55 12.86
C GLU A 288 5.95 1.04 13.18
N LEU A 289 4.82 0.35 12.97
CA LEU A 289 4.74 -1.11 13.15
C LEU A 289 5.61 -1.86 12.13
N THR A 290 5.69 -1.37 10.88
CA THR A 290 6.63 -1.89 9.88
C THR A 290 8.07 -1.81 10.38
N LEU A 291 8.50 -0.63 10.83
CA LEU A 291 9.86 -0.41 11.30
C LEU A 291 10.19 -1.24 12.55
N LYS A 292 9.23 -1.39 13.47
CA LYS A 292 9.36 -2.28 14.63
C LYS A 292 9.51 -3.75 14.21
N LEU A 293 8.72 -4.22 13.24
CA LEU A 293 8.84 -5.59 12.73
C LEU A 293 10.18 -5.82 12.04
N MET A 294 10.64 -4.85 11.24
CA MET A 294 11.96 -4.90 10.59
C MET A 294 13.09 -4.94 11.62
N LYS A 295 12.99 -4.17 12.72
CA LYS A 295 13.96 -4.24 13.82
C LYS A 295 14.01 -5.65 14.43
N ILE A 296 12.85 -6.24 14.73
CA ILE A 296 12.77 -7.61 15.27
C ILE A 296 13.39 -8.62 14.28
N ALA A 297 13.06 -8.50 12.98
CA ALA A 297 13.60 -9.38 11.95
C ALA A 297 15.13 -9.28 11.80
N ASP A 298 15.68 -8.08 11.96
CA ASP A 298 17.12 -7.81 11.96
C ASP A 298 17.80 -8.39 13.21
N GLU A 299 17.27 -8.12 14.40
CA GLU A 299 17.82 -8.61 15.68
C GLU A 299 17.79 -10.14 15.79
N GLU A 300 16.74 -10.77 15.25
CA GLU A 300 16.56 -12.22 15.25
C GLU A 300 17.16 -12.92 14.01
N ASN A 301 17.77 -12.17 13.07
CA ASN A 301 18.40 -12.69 11.86
C ASN A 301 17.49 -13.59 11.01
N TRP A 302 16.27 -13.14 10.70
CA TRP A 302 15.34 -13.92 9.88
C TRP A 302 15.92 -14.14 8.46
N ASP A 303 15.89 -15.39 7.97
CA ASP A 303 16.31 -15.74 6.60
C ASP A 303 15.20 -15.46 5.57
N LEU A 304 14.68 -14.23 5.56
CA LEU A 304 13.75 -13.72 4.54
C LEU A 304 13.91 -12.21 4.40
N VAL A 305 13.27 -11.59 3.41
CA VAL A 305 13.22 -10.13 3.31
C VAL A 305 12.00 -9.60 4.06
N VAL A 306 12.19 -8.61 4.93
CA VAL A 306 11.09 -7.76 5.42
C VAL A 306 11.29 -6.35 4.87
N HIS A 307 10.33 -5.82 4.12
CA HIS A 307 10.49 -4.53 3.44
C HIS A 307 9.30 -3.58 3.58
N ASP A 308 9.63 -2.28 3.53
CA ASP A 308 8.75 -1.14 3.81
C ASP A 308 8.07 -0.61 2.53
N CYS A 309 6.82 -1.01 2.27
CA CYS A 309 6.01 -0.45 1.19
C CYS A 309 5.15 0.75 1.67
N SER A 310 5.85 1.73 2.23
CA SER A 310 5.35 3.02 2.72
C SER A 310 4.88 4.01 1.66
N ASN A 311 4.29 5.10 2.14
CA ASN A 311 4.01 6.32 1.38
C ASN A 311 5.20 6.83 0.58
N TYR A 312 6.40 6.87 1.18
CA TYR A 312 7.65 7.19 0.47
C TYR A 312 7.89 6.23 -0.71
N THR A 313 7.75 4.93 -0.47
CA THR A 313 7.92 3.90 -1.51
C THR A 313 6.89 4.07 -2.64
N LYS A 314 5.63 4.42 -2.33
CA LYS A 314 4.59 4.71 -3.34
C LYS A 314 4.88 5.99 -4.12
N PHE A 315 5.43 7.02 -3.47
CA PHE A 315 5.88 8.24 -4.12
C PHE A 315 7.04 7.96 -5.10
N ALA A 316 8.08 7.23 -4.65
CA ALA A 316 9.21 6.82 -5.48
C ALA A 316 8.77 5.95 -6.68
N ARG A 317 7.82 5.03 -6.46
CA ARG A 317 7.16 4.25 -7.52
C ARG A 317 6.50 5.16 -8.57
N GLY A 318 5.77 6.18 -8.12
CA GLY A 318 5.08 7.12 -9.00
C GLY A 318 6.03 7.88 -9.92
N LEU A 319 7.15 8.38 -9.36
CA LEU A 319 8.22 9.02 -10.13
C LEU A 319 8.87 8.07 -11.14
N ASN A 320 9.18 6.83 -10.72
CA ASN A 320 9.74 5.83 -11.63
C ASN A 320 8.80 5.56 -12.80
N LEU A 321 7.52 5.32 -12.52
CA LEU A 321 6.53 5.07 -13.57
C LEU A 321 6.40 6.26 -14.52
N GLY A 322 6.29 7.48 -14.00
CA GLY A 322 6.23 8.69 -14.82
C GLY A 322 7.44 8.84 -15.76
N SER A 323 8.64 8.51 -15.27
CA SER A 323 9.85 8.46 -16.11
C SER A 323 9.78 7.39 -17.21
N LYS A 324 9.29 6.17 -16.89
CA LYS A 324 9.14 5.09 -17.90
C LYS A 324 8.07 5.37 -18.94
N GLU A 325 7.05 6.15 -18.57
CA GLU A 325 5.98 6.60 -19.47
C GLU A 325 6.39 7.84 -20.30
N GLY A 326 7.60 8.37 -20.09
CA GLY A 326 8.08 9.55 -20.83
C GLY A 326 7.38 10.85 -20.45
N LYS A 327 6.86 10.96 -19.23
CA LYS A 327 6.29 12.21 -18.71
C LYS A 327 7.37 13.28 -18.48
N TRP A 328 6.94 14.53 -18.34
CA TRP A 328 7.81 15.66 -18.00
C TRP A 328 8.58 15.43 -16.69
N PHE A 329 9.75 16.06 -16.55
CA PHE A 329 10.57 15.98 -15.34
C PHE A 329 9.76 16.37 -14.10
N GLY A 330 9.65 15.46 -13.14
CA GLY A 330 8.89 15.63 -11.89
C GLY A 330 7.43 15.18 -11.95
N ALA A 331 6.88 14.87 -13.12
CA ALA A 331 5.49 14.44 -13.25
C ALA A 331 5.26 13.03 -12.66
N SER A 332 4.20 12.90 -11.86
CA SER A 332 3.79 11.66 -11.19
C SER A 332 2.28 11.63 -11.03
N ASN A 333 1.69 10.44 -10.95
CA ASN A 333 0.28 10.26 -10.60
C ASN A 333 0.08 10.09 -9.08
N TYR A 334 1.10 10.36 -8.27
CA TYR A 334 0.99 10.34 -6.80
C TYR A 334 0.22 11.58 -6.35
N ALA A 335 -1.02 11.38 -5.91
CA ALA A 335 -1.95 12.45 -5.51
C ALA A 335 -2.93 11.93 -4.45
N SER A 336 -3.63 12.85 -3.78
CA SER A 336 -4.73 12.52 -2.87
C SER A 336 -5.82 11.76 -3.62
N GLU A 337 -6.42 10.79 -2.94
CA GLU A 337 -7.54 10.00 -3.44
C GLU A 337 -8.89 10.55 -2.96
N PHE A 338 -8.86 11.61 -2.15
CA PHE A 338 -10.03 12.35 -1.71
C PHE A 338 -10.23 13.56 -2.62
N SER A 339 -11.49 13.78 -3.01
CA SER A 339 -11.90 14.99 -3.75
C SER A 339 -11.60 16.28 -2.97
N ARG A 340 -11.70 16.21 -1.64
CA ARG A 340 -11.34 17.26 -0.68
C ARG A 340 -10.65 16.63 0.52
N ILE A 341 -9.69 17.34 1.12
CA ILE A 341 -9.02 16.87 2.34
C ILE A 341 -10.05 16.74 3.47
N PRO A 342 -10.20 15.54 4.09
CA PRO A 342 -11.13 15.34 5.21
C PRO A 342 -10.50 15.87 6.50
N TYR A 343 -10.60 17.19 6.74
CA TYR A 343 -9.88 17.89 7.81
C TYR A 343 -10.11 17.30 9.21
N GLU A 344 -11.31 16.79 9.47
CA GLU A 344 -11.71 16.17 10.72
C GLU A 344 -10.84 14.97 11.12
N VAL A 345 -10.26 14.24 10.16
CA VAL A 345 -9.43 13.06 10.45
C VAL A 345 -8.06 13.42 11.02
N PHE A 346 -7.65 14.68 10.92
CA PHE A 346 -6.41 15.21 11.52
C PHE A 346 -6.64 15.84 12.89
N LEU A 347 -7.89 16.02 13.33
CA LEU A 347 -8.17 16.55 14.66
C LEU A 347 -7.58 15.69 15.80
N PRO A 348 -7.60 14.34 15.75
CA PRO A 348 -6.98 13.52 16.79
C PRO A 348 -5.50 13.85 17.01
N ILE A 349 -4.71 13.93 15.92
CA ILE A 349 -3.26 14.17 16.04
C ILE A 349 -2.94 15.60 16.50
N LEU A 350 -3.78 16.57 16.13
CA LEU A 350 -3.66 17.95 16.60
C LEU A 350 -4.04 18.09 18.08
N LYS A 351 -4.98 17.27 18.57
CA LYS A 351 -5.41 17.21 19.99
C LYS A 351 -4.48 16.35 20.87
N ASP A 352 -3.69 15.45 20.29
CA ASP A 352 -2.80 14.57 21.05
C ASP A 352 -1.65 15.35 21.68
N ASP A 353 -1.66 15.50 23.01
CA ASP A 353 -0.61 16.18 23.77
C ASP A 353 0.77 15.52 23.63
N ASN A 354 0.84 14.24 23.30
CA ASN A 354 2.10 13.53 23.07
C ASN A 354 2.68 13.77 21.67
N PHE A 355 1.87 14.28 20.73
CA PHE A 355 2.32 14.69 19.42
C PHE A 355 2.73 16.17 19.44
N LYS A 356 4.00 16.45 19.09
CA LYS A 356 4.57 17.79 19.06
C LYS A 356 5.04 18.12 17.66
N PHE A 357 4.77 19.35 17.20
CA PHE A 357 5.45 19.88 16.03
C PHE A 357 6.93 20.10 16.37
N LEU A 358 7.81 19.92 15.38
CA LEU A 358 9.25 20.10 15.55
C LEU A 358 9.63 21.58 15.74
N ILE A 359 8.85 22.47 15.15
CA ILE A 359 9.00 23.93 15.18
C ILE A 359 7.59 24.49 15.28
N GLU A 360 7.38 25.53 16.09
CA GLU A 360 6.13 26.26 16.20
C GLU A 360 6.44 27.77 16.16
N GLU A 361 5.65 28.52 15.39
CA GLU A 361 5.78 29.97 15.25
C GLU A 361 4.39 30.61 15.35
N GLU A 362 4.33 31.86 15.80
CA GLU A 362 3.08 32.63 15.75
C GLU A 362 2.69 32.93 14.31
N LEU A 363 1.38 32.85 14.02
CA LEU A 363 0.87 33.17 12.70
C LEU A 363 1.10 34.65 12.35
N PRO A 364 1.45 34.97 11.08
CA PRO A 364 1.53 36.35 10.61
C PRO A 364 0.20 37.09 10.76
N HIS A 365 0.26 38.42 10.81
CA HIS A 365 -0.95 39.26 10.80
C HIS A 365 -1.80 38.95 9.54
N GLY A 366 -3.11 38.79 9.74
CA GLY A 366 -4.06 38.44 8.69
C GLY A 366 -4.14 36.95 8.37
N TYR A 367 -3.59 36.08 9.25
CA TYR A 367 -3.70 34.61 9.19
C TYR A 367 -4.42 34.02 10.40
N LYS A 368 -4.79 34.82 11.41
CA LYS A 368 -5.60 34.34 12.53
C LYS A 368 -7.07 34.28 12.11
N ILE A 369 -7.84 33.33 12.68
CA ILE A 369 -9.25 33.09 12.29
C ILE A 369 -10.07 34.39 12.31
N GLY A 370 -9.93 35.21 13.35
CA GLY A 370 -10.66 36.48 13.47
C GLY A 370 -10.17 37.62 12.57
N GLU A 371 -9.03 37.48 11.89
CA GLU A 371 -8.43 38.52 11.04
C GLU A 371 -8.67 38.27 9.54
N LEU A 372 -9.18 37.09 9.17
CA LEU A 372 -9.45 36.70 7.78
C LEU A 372 -10.87 37.04 7.30
N PHE A 373 -11.76 37.45 8.22
CA PHE A 373 -13.14 37.83 7.92
C PHE A 373 -13.38 39.36 7.93
N ILE A 374 -12.31 40.17 7.80
CA ILE A 374 -12.39 41.64 7.75
C ILE A 374 -12.17 42.15 6.33
#